data_AF-A0A932WCT9-F1
#
_entry.id   AF-A0A932WCT9-F1
#
_cell.length_a   1.000
_cell.length_b   1.000
_cell.length_c   1.000
_cell.angle_alpha   90.00
_cell.angle_beta   90.00
_cell.angle_gamma   90.00
#
_symmetry.space_group_name_H-M   'P 1'
#
loop_
_entity.id
_entity.type
_entity.pdbx_description
1 polymer ?
#
loop_
_entity_poly.entity_id
_entity_poly.type
_entity_poly.pdbx_seq_one_letter_code
_entity_poly.pdbx_strand_id
1 'polypeptide(L)'
;MPTTTPRPGIDLARLLIGDGHVSTSPRAGYVFSCQTRFGGGGAQASGSWVHSDGTYDFTAKPTVDGAVTWPSSFMIQAQGARRVFTSNDLPNHPTGQFPIAPSDDAYQFDRNPNSIRSQNLSLDVPTNPVAASQPSCLPMGAIGIMITGSVLFNALDAGGRDAVAHEIQDGCQGHPEMQGEYHYHSLTTCVNDPSGKHSTLLGYALDGFGIYGRYGEDGKALTDADLDDCHGHTHAVEWDGKAVSIYHYHAASEYPYTLGCFKGTPATIRSR
;
A
#
# COMPACT_ATOMS: atom_id res chain seq x y z
N MET A 1 19.41 -31.91 -4.93
CA MET A 1 18.56 -30.88 -5.56
C MET A 1 17.30 -30.77 -4.72
N PRO A 2 16.96 -29.61 -4.16
CA PRO A 2 15.69 -29.46 -3.47
C PRO A 2 14.58 -29.51 -4.53
N THR A 3 13.71 -30.50 -4.41
CA THR A 3 12.48 -30.63 -5.20
C THR A 3 11.58 -29.44 -4.88
N THR A 4 11.53 -28.46 -5.77
CA THR A 4 10.59 -27.33 -5.70
C THR A 4 9.21 -27.85 -6.08
N THR A 5 8.43 -28.28 -5.08
CA THR A 5 6.98 -28.41 -5.27
C THR A 5 6.47 -27.06 -5.80
N PRO A 6 5.70 -27.02 -6.90
CA PRO A 6 5.10 -25.78 -7.37
C PRO A 6 4.27 -25.18 -6.23
N ARG A 7 4.59 -23.95 -5.82
CA ARG A 7 3.75 -23.22 -4.87
C ARG A 7 2.39 -23.02 -5.55
N PRO A 8 1.26 -23.37 -4.90
CA PRO A 8 -0.05 -23.02 -5.43
C PRO A 8 -0.10 -21.51 -5.69
N GLY A 9 -0.67 -21.08 -6.81
CA GLY A 9 -0.87 -19.67 -7.09
C GLY A 9 -1.75 -19.01 -6.02
N ILE A 10 -1.57 -17.71 -5.81
CA ILE A 10 -2.43 -16.92 -4.90
C ILE A 10 -3.85 -16.89 -5.47
N ASP A 11 -4.81 -17.40 -4.72
CA ASP A 11 -6.23 -17.36 -5.07
C ASP A 11 -6.85 -16.04 -4.61
N LEU A 12 -6.99 -15.09 -5.55
CA LEU A 12 -7.58 -13.78 -5.27
C LEU A 12 -9.06 -13.85 -4.87
N ALA A 13 -9.73 -14.98 -5.14
CA ALA A 13 -11.10 -15.19 -4.69
C ALA A 13 -11.19 -15.65 -3.23
N ARG A 14 -10.07 -15.97 -2.58
CA ARG A 14 -10.03 -16.54 -1.22
C ARG A 14 -8.83 -16.05 -0.41
N LEU A 15 -8.59 -14.74 -0.41
CA LEU A 15 -7.55 -14.12 0.41
C LEU A 15 -7.96 -14.10 1.89
N LEU A 16 -7.01 -14.31 2.81
CA LEU A 16 -7.28 -14.16 4.24
C LEU A 16 -7.49 -12.68 4.58
N ILE A 17 -8.51 -12.40 5.41
CA ILE A 17 -8.75 -11.06 5.95
C ILE A 17 -7.77 -10.81 7.10
N GLY A 18 -7.13 -9.64 7.12
CA GLY A 18 -6.15 -9.22 8.12
C GLY A 18 -6.72 -8.69 9.45
N ASP A 19 -8.01 -8.84 9.70
CA ASP A 19 -8.67 -8.33 10.90
C ASP A 19 -8.04 -8.91 12.18
N GLY A 20 -7.66 -8.02 13.11
CA GLY A 20 -6.99 -8.40 14.35
C GLY A 20 -5.50 -8.73 14.20
N HIS A 21 -4.94 -8.70 12.99
CA HIS A 21 -3.49 -8.80 12.76
C HIS A 21 -2.78 -7.46 12.96
N VAL A 22 -3.00 -6.86 14.14
CA VAL A 22 -2.32 -5.66 14.61
C VAL A 22 -1.39 -6.04 15.77
N SER A 23 -0.15 -5.58 15.74
CA SER A 23 0.87 -5.88 16.75
C SER A 23 1.49 -4.61 17.34
N THR A 24 2.17 -4.77 18.48
CA THR A 24 3.01 -3.73 19.12
C THR A 24 4.50 -3.98 18.94
N SER A 25 4.86 -4.89 18.03
CA SER A 25 6.23 -5.24 17.65
C SER A 25 6.23 -5.86 16.24
N PRO A 26 7.37 -5.88 15.53
CA PRO A 26 7.49 -6.56 14.25
C PRO A 26 7.01 -8.01 14.33
N ARG A 27 6.20 -8.43 13.34
CA ARG A 27 5.68 -9.79 13.21
C ARG A 27 5.17 -10.02 11.79
N ALA A 28 5.68 -11.05 11.11
CA ALA A 28 5.21 -11.42 9.77
C ALA A 28 3.68 -11.61 9.72
N GLY A 29 3.04 -11.04 8.69
CA GLY A 29 1.59 -11.05 8.50
C GLY A 29 0.80 -10.08 9.41
N TYR A 30 1.47 -9.15 10.11
CA TYR A 30 0.84 -8.18 11.02
C TYR A 30 1.28 -6.75 10.68
N VAL A 31 0.41 -5.77 10.97
CA VAL A 31 0.80 -4.36 11.05
C VAL A 31 1.29 -4.05 12.46
N PHE A 32 2.58 -3.74 12.62
CA PHE A 32 3.08 -3.11 13.84
C PHE A 32 2.60 -1.66 13.88
N SER A 33 1.46 -1.42 14.53
CA SER A 33 0.82 -0.10 14.54
C SER A 33 1.31 0.79 15.68
N CYS A 34 1.50 2.09 15.39
CA CYS A 34 1.75 3.08 16.43
C CYS A 34 0.49 3.37 17.27
N GLN A 35 -0.68 2.96 16.78
CA GLN A 35 -1.97 3.09 17.43
C GLN A 35 -2.48 1.72 17.86
N THR A 36 -2.89 1.57 19.12
CA THR A 36 -3.43 0.32 19.67
C THR A 36 -4.91 0.42 20.05
N ARG A 37 -5.50 1.61 19.90
CA ARG A 37 -6.92 1.87 20.15
C ARG A 37 -7.50 2.57 18.95
N PHE A 38 -8.49 1.95 18.34
CA PHE A 38 -9.17 2.44 17.16
C PHE A 38 -10.58 2.87 17.53
N GLY A 39 -11.04 3.94 16.90
CA GLY A 39 -12.38 4.50 17.13
C GLY A 39 -12.89 5.32 15.95
N GLY A 40 -12.19 5.25 14.81
CA GLY A 40 -12.66 5.86 13.57
C GLY A 40 -13.75 5.02 12.91
N GLY A 41 -14.44 5.62 11.96
CA GLY A 41 -15.38 4.92 11.10
C GLY A 41 -14.67 4.22 9.93
N GLY A 42 -15.47 3.69 9.02
CA GLY A 42 -15.05 3.11 7.76
C GLY A 42 -16.29 2.72 6.96
N ALA A 43 -16.13 1.80 6.00
CA ALA A 43 -17.27 1.20 5.32
C ALA A 43 -18.30 0.63 6.31
N GLN A 44 -19.57 0.82 5.96
CA GLN A 44 -20.70 0.56 6.85
C GLN A 44 -21.18 -0.89 6.77
N ALA A 45 -20.84 -1.60 5.70
CA ALA A 45 -21.12 -3.03 5.55
C ALA A 45 -20.09 -3.70 4.64
N SER A 46 -19.92 -5.00 4.81
CA SER A 46 -19.28 -5.87 3.83
C SER A 46 -20.34 -6.70 3.10
N GLY A 47 -20.13 -6.95 1.80
CA GLY A 47 -21.06 -7.71 0.97
C GLY A 47 -20.66 -9.18 0.82
N SER A 48 -21.17 -9.82 -0.23
CA SER A 48 -20.98 -11.26 -0.49
C SER A 48 -19.53 -11.66 -0.76
N TRP A 49 -18.62 -10.71 -0.97
CA TRP A 49 -17.20 -10.99 -1.14
C TRP A 49 -16.52 -11.40 0.16
N VAL A 50 -17.07 -11.08 1.34
CA VAL A 50 -16.53 -11.55 2.63
C VAL A 50 -17.19 -12.88 2.99
N HIS A 51 -16.37 -13.91 3.15
CA HIS A 51 -16.82 -15.26 3.47
C HIS A 51 -16.82 -15.53 4.97
N SER A 52 -17.70 -16.44 5.42
CA SER A 52 -17.80 -16.83 6.83
C SER A 52 -16.57 -17.55 7.39
N ASP A 53 -15.65 -17.99 6.53
CA ASP A 53 -14.43 -18.70 6.90
C ASP A 53 -13.23 -17.76 7.13
N GLY A 54 -13.44 -16.44 7.12
CA GLY A 54 -12.39 -15.44 7.32
C GLY A 54 -11.59 -15.12 6.05
N THR A 55 -12.05 -15.57 4.89
CA THR A 55 -11.51 -15.15 3.59
C THR A 55 -12.38 -14.11 2.91
N TYR A 56 -11.84 -13.43 1.90
CA TYR A 56 -12.61 -12.59 1.01
C TYR A 56 -12.20 -12.76 -0.46
N ASP A 57 -13.15 -12.52 -1.36
CA ASP A 57 -12.97 -12.49 -2.81
C ASP A 57 -12.65 -11.06 -3.25
N PHE A 58 -11.37 -10.78 -3.48
CA PHE A 58 -10.92 -9.48 -3.96
C PHE A 58 -11.51 -9.14 -5.34
N THR A 59 -11.75 -10.15 -6.18
CA THR A 59 -12.24 -9.97 -7.56
C THR A 59 -13.73 -9.67 -7.64
N ALA A 60 -14.48 -9.97 -6.57
CA ALA A 60 -15.91 -9.71 -6.46
C ALA A 60 -16.24 -8.43 -5.68
N LYS A 61 -15.23 -7.70 -5.16
CA LYS A 61 -15.46 -6.42 -4.48
C LYS A 61 -15.98 -5.37 -5.47
N PRO A 62 -17.06 -4.64 -5.14
CA PRO A 62 -17.46 -3.51 -5.95
C PRO A 62 -16.41 -2.40 -5.86
N THR A 63 -16.34 -1.59 -6.90
CA THR A 63 -15.45 -0.43 -6.98
C THR A 63 -16.25 0.80 -7.30
N VAL A 64 -15.82 1.97 -6.80
CA VAL A 64 -16.47 3.24 -7.15
C VAL A 64 -16.34 3.52 -8.64
N ASP A 65 -17.47 3.75 -9.31
CA ASP A 65 -17.51 4.03 -10.73
C ASP A 65 -16.97 5.43 -11.03
N GLY A 66 -16.34 5.59 -12.20
CA GLY A 66 -15.90 6.89 -12.69
C GLY A 66 -14.56 6.84 -13.41
N ALA A 67 -14.24 7.94 -14.08
CA ALA A 67 -12.97 8.15 -14.76
C ALA A 67 -12.55 9.63 -14.61
N VAL A 68 -12.44 10.10 -13.38
CA VAL A 68 -12.08 11.49 -13.09
C VAL A 68 -10.59 11.67 -13.30
N THR A 69 -10.20 12.56 -14.21
CA THR A 69 -8.79 12.87 -14.51
C THR A 69 -8.30 14.04 -13.68
N TRP A 70 -7.04 13.99 -13.24
CA TRP A 70 -6.47 14.99 -12.36
C TRP A 70 -5.24 15.68 -12.94
N PRO A 71 -4.99 16.97 -12.61
CA PRO A 71 -3.74 17.65 -12.92
C PRO A 71 -2.63 17.18 -11.96
N SER A 72 -2.19 15.92 -12.12
CA SER A 72 -1.14 15.31 -11.32
C SER A 72 0.16 16.12 -11.40
N SER A 73 0.76 16.37 -10.24
CA SER A 73 2.08 16.99 -10.12
C SER A 73 2.90 16.18 -9.11
N PHE A 74 3.88 15.44 -9.61
CA PHE A 74 4.77 14.62 -8.80
C PHE A 74 6.21 14.77 -9.29
N MET A 75 7.13 14.95 -8.34
CA MET A 75 8.55 15.00 -8.59
C MET A 75 9.29 14.17 -7.56
N ILE A 76 10.30 13.45 -8.03
CA ILE A 76 11.30 12.74 -7.24
C ILE A 76 12.68 13.16 -7.73
N GLN A 77 13.53 13.64 -6.83
CA GLN A 77 14.88 14.09 -7.21
C GLN A 77 15.91 13.72 -6.14
N ALA A 78 17.02 13.14 -6.57
CA ALA A 78 18.21 13.01 -5.74
C ALA A 78 18.96 14.35 -5.66
N GLN A 79 19.14 14.85 -4.44
CA GLN A 79 19.90 16.04 -4.08
C GLN A 79 21.02 15.62 -3.11
N GLY A 80 22.12 15.11 -3.66
CA GLY A 80 23.24 14.56 -2.89
C GLY A 80 22.83 13.32 -2.08
N ALA A 81 22.93 13.38 -0.75
CA ALA A 81 22.57 12.28 0.15
C ALA A 81 21.07 12.16 0.43
N ARG A 82 20.26 13.04 -0.16
CA ARG A 82 18.83 13.20 0.11
C ARG A 82 18.01 12.98 -1.15
N ARG A 83 16.90 12.30 -1.03
CA ARG A 83 15.91 12.08 -2.08
C ARG A 83 14.67 12.86 -1.68
N VAL A 84 14.38 13.89 -2.45
CA VAL A 84 13.30 14.84 -2.20
C VAL A 84 12.13 14.50 -3.10
N PHE A 85 10.96 14.41 -2.50
CA PHE A 85 9.69 14.23 -3.17
C PHE A 85 8.85 15.49 -2.97
N THR A 86 8.14 15.88 -4.02
CA THR A 86 7.04 16.84 -3.94
C THR A 86 5.85 16.29 -4.70
N SER A 87 4.67 16.33 -4.10
CA SER A 87 3.45 15.88 -4.75
C SER A 87 2.26 16.76 -4.41
N ASN A 88 1.30 16.87 -5.32
CA ASN A 88 -0.04 17.37 -5.01
C ASN A 88 -1.03 16.27 -4.63
N ASP A 89 -0.57 15.03 -4.45
CA ASP A 89 -1.33 13.82 -4.07
C ASP A 89 -2.42 13.39 -5.09
N LEU A 90 -2.51 14.09 -6.21
CA LEU A 90 -3.40 13.71 -7.29
C LEU A 90 -2.73 12.66 -8.17
N PRO A 91 -3.37 11.49 -8.42
CA PRO A 91 -2.74 10.41 -9.15
C PRO A 91 -2.59 10.74 -10.64
N ASN A 92 -1.59 10.15 -11.27
CA ASN A 92 -1.34 10.24 -12.71
C ASN A 92 -2.23 9.32 -13.58
N HIS A 93 -3.28 8.74 -12.99
CA HIS A 93 -4.31 7.94 -13.65
C HIS A 93 -5.70 8.43 -13.25
N PRO A 94 -6.76 8.03 -13.98
CA PRO A 94 -8.13 8.34 -13.58
C PRO A 94 -8.50 7.70 -12.23
N THR A 95 -9.47 8.29 -11.54
CA THR A 95 -10.05 7.74 -10.31
C THR A 95 -11.55 7.50 -10.48
N GLY A 96 -12.15 6.81 -9.51
CA GLY A 96 -13.59 6.80 -9.33
C GLY A 96 -14.14 8.18 -8.97
N GLN A 97 -15.46 8.33 -9.04
CA GLN A 97 -16.15 9.56 -8.66
C GLN A 97 -16.45 9.58 -7.15
N PHE A 98 -15.68 10.38 -6.41
CA PHE A 98 -15.91 10.64 -5.00
C PHE A 98 -16.48 12.06 -4.77
N PRO A 99 -17.43 12.28 -3.84
CA PRO A 99 -18.04 11.30 -2.93
C PRO A 99 -18.85 10.23 -3.66
N ILE A 100 -18.97 9.03 -3.08
CA ILE A 100 -19.70 7.92 -3.71
C ILE A 100 -21.17 8.34 -3.88
N ALA A 101 -21.65 8.29 -5.13
CA ALA A 101 -23.00 8.73 -5.45
C ALA A 101 -24.04 7.71 -4.96
N PRO A 102 -25.23 8.13 -4.47
CA PRO A 102 -26.29 7.20 -4.09
C PRO A 102 -26.79 6.27 -5.21
N SER A 103 -26.46 6.58 -6.47
CA SER A 103 -26.77 5.75 -7.65
C SER A 103 -25.71 4.71 -7.97
N ASP A 104 -24.52 4.82 -7.37
CA ASP A 104 -23.42 3.87 -7.50
C ASP A 104 -23.71 2.64 -6.63
N ASP A 105 -23.43 1.43 -7.11
CA ASP A 105 -23.72 0.20 -6.39
C ASP A 105 -22.82 0.02 -5.15
N ALA A 106 -21.63 0.64 -5.12
CA ALA A 106 -20.75 0.71 -3.97
C ALA A 106 -21.41 1.41 -2.76
N TYR A 107 -22.32 2.36 -3.01
CA TYR A 107 -22.90 3.23 -1.97
C TYR A 107 -23.59 2.48 -0.83
N GLN A 108 -24.12 1.29 -1.12
CA GLN A 108 -24.81 0.46 -0.13
C GLN A 108 -23.85 -0.12 0.92
N PHE A 109 -22.56 -0.24 0.59
CA PHE A 109 -21.52 -0.82 1.43
C PHE A 109 -20.66 0.27 2.07
N ASP A 110 -20.31 1.27 1.28
CA ASP A 110 -19.57 2.43 1.73
C ASP A 110 -20.06 3.68 1.02
N ARG A 111 -20.49 4.67 1.80
CA ARG A 111 -20.94 5.96 1.30
C ARG A 111 -19.80 6.92 0.98
N ASN A 112 -18.58 6.65 1.47
CA ASN A 112 -17.42 7.57 1.53
C ASN A 112 -17.77 9.01 1.10
N PRO A 113 -18.19 9.87 2.04
CA PRO A 113 -18.71 11.20 1.74
C PRO A 113 -17.60 12.20 1.35
N ASN A 114 -16.35 11.76 1.30
CA ASN A 114 -15.19 12.62 1.10
C ASN A 114 -14.94 12.88 -0.39
N SER A 115 -14.15 13.91 -0.69
CA SER A 115 -13.76 14.26 -2.05
C SER A 115 -12.26 14.30 -2.16
N ILE A 116 -11.71 13.82 -3.28
CA ILE A 116 -10.29 13.94 -3.60
C ILE A 116 -9.93 15.42 -3.77
N ARG A 117 -8.87 15.87 -3.10
CA ARG A 117 -8.39 17.25 -3.12
C ARG A 117 -6.88 17.27 -3.30
N SER A 118 -6.39 18.28 -4.02
CA SER A 118 -4.96 18.51 -4.13
C SER A 118 -4.36 18.83 -2.76
N GLN A 119 -3.25 18.17 -2.44
CA GLN A 119 -2.44 18.42 -1.27
C GLN A 119 -1.18 19.21 -1.67
N ASN A 120 -0.32 19.52 -0.69
CA ASN A 120 1.00 20.08 -0.94
C ASN A 120 2.05 19.32 -0.15
N LEU A 121 2.39 18.12 -0.61
CA LEU A 121 3.20 17.17 0.12
C LEU A 121 4.68 17.32 -0.22
N SER A 122 5.53 17.20 0.80
CA SER A 122 6.96 17.01 0.61
C SER A 122 7.54 15.99 1.58
N LEU A 123 8.33 15.09 1.02
CA LEU A 123 9.07 14.07 1.76
C LEU A 123 10.55 14.20 1.44
N ASP A 124 11.39 13.98 2.43
CA ASP A 124 12.84 13.93 2.27
C ASP A 124 13.42 12.75 3.05
N VAL A 125 14.04 11.82 2.32
CA VAL A 125 14.60 10.56 2.83
C VAL A 125 16.03 10.37 2.32
N PRO A 126 16.87 9.53 2.93
CA PRO A 126 18.21 9.25 2.41
C PRO A 126 18.17 8.61 1.02
N THR A 127 19.13 8.95 0.15
CA THR A 127 19.32 8.22 -1.13
C THR A 127 19.82 6.79 -0.92
N ASN A 128 20.54 6.56 0.17
CA ASN A 128 21.00 5.26 0.64
C ASN A 128 20.45 5.00 2.06
N PRO A 129 19.21 4.49 2.18
CA PRO A 129 18.61 4.16 3.47
C PRO A 129 19.39 3.04 4.18
N VAL A 130 19.38 3.08 5.52
CA VAL A 130 20.06 2.11 6.38
C VAL A 130 19.06 1.59 7.38
N ALA A 131 19.11 0.28 7.65
CA ALA A 131 18.27 -0.33 8.67
C ALA A 131 18.56 0.29 10.04
N ALA A 132 17.50 0.63 10.77
CA ALA A 132 17.61 1.07 12.14
C ALA A 132 18.01 -0.12 13.03
N SER A 133 18.49 0.16 14.25
CA SER A 133 18.83 -0.87 15.22
C SER A 133 17.62 -1.72 15.65
N GLN A 134 16.41 -1.13 15.56
CA GLN A 134 15.14 -1.78 15.79
C GLN A 134 14.12 -1.23 14.79
N PRO A 135 13.24 -2.08 14.21
CA PRO A 135 12.15 -1.58 13.40
C PRO A 135 11.17 -0.73 14.22
N SER A 136 10.45 0.16 13.55
CA SER A 136 9.47 1.05 14.19
C SER A 136 8.07 0.88 13.62
N CYS A 137 7.09 1.30 14.41
CA CYS A 137 5.68 1.14 14.08
C CYS A 137 5.25 2.00 12.88
N LEU A 138 4.18 1.58 12.21
CA LEU A 138 3.50 2.33 11.18
C LEU A 138 2.43 3.26 11.80
N PRO A 139 2.43 4.57 11.49
CA PRO A 139 1.35 5.46 11.89
C PRO A 139 0.07 5.13 11.12
N MET A 140 -1.07 5.61 11.61
CA MET A 140 -2.23 5.83 10.75
C MET A 140 -1.92 6.99 9.81
N GLY A 141 -2.45 6.95 8.58
CA GLY A 141 -2.08 7.88 7.51
C GLY A 141 -0.92 7.35 6.66
N ALA A 142 -0.21 8.28 6.02
CA ALA A 142 0.82 7.93 5.04
C ALA A 142 2.01 7.20 5.66
N ILE A 143 2.41 6.11 5.02
CA ILE A 143 3.62 5.30 5.28
C ILE A 143 4.58 5.27 4.08
N GLY A 144 4.18 5.84 2.95
CA GLY A 144 5.01 5.98 1.78
C GLY A 144 4.37 6.87 0.72
N ILE A 145 5.08 7.03 -0.40
CA ILE A 145 4.58 7.69 -1.60
C ILE A 145 4.81 6.79 -2.82
N MET A 146 3.77 6.62 -3.62
CA MET A 146 3.83 5.81 -4.83
C MET A 146 4.28 6.65 -6.03
N ILE A 147 4.82 6.00 -7.07
CA ILE A 147 5.24 6.68 -8.31
C ILE A 147 4.07 7.32 -9.07
N THR A 148 2.82 7.01 -8.69
CA THR A 148 1.62 7.69 -9.21
C THR A 148 1.50 9.12 -8.72
N GLY A 149 2.23 9.49 -7.67
CA GLY A 149 2.13 10.78 -6.96
C GLY A 149 1.31 10.71 -5.68
N SER A 150 0.52 9.66 -5.46
CA SER A 150 -0.37 9.55 -4.30
C SER A 150 0.28 8.80 -3.15
N VAL A 151 -0.17 9.07 -1.94
CA VAL A 151 0.36 8.43 -0.73
C VAL A 151 -0.11 6.98 -0.57
N LEU A 152 0.71 6.19 0.10
CA LEU A 152 0.39 4.84 0.53
C LEU A 152 0.13 4.86 2.04
N PHE A 153 -1.01 4.34 2.48
CA PHE A 153 -1.34 4.14 3.88
C PHE A 153 -1.02 2.69 4.29
N ASN A 154 -0.98 2.43 5.60
CA ASN A 154 -0.87 1.05 6.09
C ASN A 154 -2.15 0.26 5.78
N ALA A 155 -2.15 -1.06 6.02
CA ALA A 155 -3.28 -1.93 5.68
C ALA A 155 -4.57 -1.70 6.50
N LEU A 156 -4.57 -0.77 7.46
CA LEU A 156 -5.65 -0.58 8.42
C LEU A 156 -6.58 0.57 8.03
N ASP A 157 -7.89 0.35 8.20
CA ASP A 157 -8.87 1.42 8.22
C ASP A 157 -8.83 2.17 9.58
N ALA A 158 -9.60 3.25 9.72
CA ALA A 158 -9.62 4.02 10.97
C ALA A 158 -10.25 3.25 12.16
N GLY A 159 -10.92 2.13 11.89
CA GLY A 159 -11.42 1.16 12.86
C GLY A 159 -10.41 0.06 13.24
N GLY A 160 -9.23 0.03 12.61
CA GLY A 160 -8.20 -0.99 12.85
C GLY A 160 -8.49 -2.34 12.19
N ARG A 161 -9.37 -2.36 11.18
CA ARG A 161 -9.68 -3.52 10.34
C ARG A 161 -8.84 -3.50 9.06
N ASP A 162 -8.86 -4.61 8.34
CA ASP A 162 -8.30 -4.69 7.00
C ASP A 162 -9.05 -3.75 6.03
N ALA A 163 -8.41 -2.63 5.69
CA ALA A 163 -8.99 -1.64 4.79
C ALA A 163 -9.27 -2.21 3.39
N VAL A 164 -8.40 -3.09 2.89
CA VAL A 164 -8.56 -3.65 1.55
C VAL A 164 -9.75 -4.60 1.50
N ALA A 165 -10.00 -5.36 2.57
CA ALA A 165 -11.16 -6.24 2.65
C ALA A 165 -12.47 -5.47 2.89
N HIS A 166 -12.44 -4.41 3.72
CA HIS A 166 -13.65 -3.76 4.21
C HIS A 166 -14.04 -2.46 3.49
N GLU A 167 -13.10 -1.58 3.16
CA GLU A 167 -13.40 -0.28 2.53
C GLU A 167 -13.62 -0.41 1.02
N ILE A 168 -14.49 0.43 0.45
CA ILE A 168 -14.67 0.46 -1.00
C ILE A 168 -13.70 1.47 -1.62
N GLN A 169 -12.95 0.97 -2.59
CA GLN A 169 -11.96 1.75 -3.35
C GLN A 169 -12.45 1.90 -4.79
N ASP A 170 -11.84 2.80 -5.56
CA ASP A 170 -12.10 2.88 -6.99
C ASP A 170 -11.41 1.75 -7.78
N GLY A 171 -11.61 1.73 -9.10
CA GLY A 171 -10.99 0.75 -10.00
C GLY A 171 -9.44 0.75 -10.01
N CYS A 172 -8.81 1.78 -9.45
CA CYS A 172 -7.37 1.87 -9.23
C CYS A 172 -6.96 1.56 -7.78
N GLN A 173 -7.87 1.04 -6.95
CA GLN A 173 -7.63 0.63 -5.57
C GLN A 173 -7.25 1.78 -4.64
N GLY A 174 -7.71 2.99 -4.92
CA GLY A 174 -7.54 4.12 -4.02
C GLY A 174 -8.88 4.76 -3.63
N HIS A 175 -8.84 5.57 -2.58
CA HIS A 175 -9.99 6.34 -2.09
C HIS A 175 -9.54 7.56 -1.27
N PRO A 176 -10.39 8.59 -1.12
CA PRO A 176 -10.07 9.75 -0.30
C PRO A 176 -10.43 9.55 1.17
N GLU A 177 -9.60 10.12 2.06
CA GLU A 177 -10.00 10.36 3.46
C GLU A 177 -10.62 11.76 3.66
N MET A 178 -10.93 12.12 4.91
CA MET A 178 -11.67 13.32 5.29
C MET A 178 -11.05 14.66 4.86
N GLN A 179 -9.73 14.74 4.77
CA GLN A 179 -8.98 15.92 4.31
C GLN A 179 -8.78 15.92 2.78
N GLY A 180 -9.22 14.85 2.11
CA GLY A 180 -9.19 14.67 0.67
C GLY A 180 -7.90 14.08 0.14
N GLU A 181 -7.04 13.50 0.99
CA GLU A 181 -5.87 12.74 0.56
C GLU A 181 -6.32 11.45 -0.14
N TYR A 182 -5.98 11.31 -1.42
CA TYR A 182 -6.22 10.08 -2.16
C TYR A 182 -5.10 9.10 -1.88
N HIS A 183 -5.45 7.92 -1.37
CA HIS A 183 -4.45 6.98 -0.90
C HIS A 183 -4.81 5.53 -1.24
N TYR A 184 -3.79 4.69 -1.22
CA TYR A 184 -3.92 3.24 -1.36
C TYR A 184 -3.64 2.55 -0.03
N HIS A 185 -4.24 1.38 0.18
CA HIS A 185 -3.87 0.43 1.25
C HIS A 185 -3.12 -0.81 0.70
N SER A 186 -3.10 -0.98 -0.63
CA SER A 186 -2.40 -2.04 -1.35
C SER A 186 -1.80 -1.51 -2.65
N LEU A 187 -1.04 -2.34 -3.37
CA LEU A 187 -0.53 -1.95 -4.68
C LEU A 187 -1.64 -1.81 -5.73
N THR A 188 -1.87 -0.58 -6.17
CA THR A 188 -2.79 -0.20 -7.26
C THR A 188 -2.63 -1.04 -8.54
N THR A 189 -3.77 -1.37 -9.17
CA THR A 189 -3.87 -1.98 -10.51
C THR A 189 -3.54 -1.02 -11.65
N CYS A 190 -3.49 0.29 -11.37
CA CYS A 190 -3.22 1.32 -12.37
C CYS A 190 -1.72 1.61 -12.54
N VAL A 191 -0.87 0.77 -11.95
CA VAL A 191 0.57 0.72 -12.19
C VAL A 191 0.93 -0.64 -12.76
N ASN A 192 1.77 -0.64 -13.79
CA ASN A 192 2.19 -1.88 -14.45
C ASN A 192 3.21 -2.65 -13.59
N ASP A 193 2.86 -3.89 -13.24
CA ASP A 193 3.72 -4.81 -12.50
C ASP A 193 3.68 -6.21 -13.16
N PRO A 194 4.46 -6.43 -14.23
CA PRO A 194 4.39 -7.66 -15.00
C PRO A 194 5.12 -8.82 -14.31
N SER A 195 4.46 -9.98 -14.26
CA SER A 195 5.06 -11.25 -13.78
C SER A 195 6.22 -11.73 -14.65
N GLY A 196 6.97 -12.73 -14.16
CA GLY A 196 8.03 -13.42 -14.92
C GLY A 196 9.41 -12.75 -14.82
N LYS A 197 9.51 -11.65 -14.08
CA LYS A 197 10.76 -11.03 -13.63
C LYS A 197 10.52 -10.35 -12.28
N HIS A 198 11.60 -9.96 -11.62
CA HIS A 198 11.51 -9.11 -10.44
C HIS A 198 10.74 -7.83 -10.75
N SER A 199 9.85 -7.42 -9.84
CA SER A 199 9.08 -6.20 -9.97
C SER A 199 9.96 -4.95 -10.06
N THR A 200 9.43 -3.88 -10.65
CA THR A 200 10.12 -2.58 -10.64
C THR A 200 9.87 -1.83 -9.34
N LEU A 201 10.61 -0.75 -9.11
CA LEU A 201 10.39 0.16 -7.99
C LEU A 201 9.12 0.99 -8.24
N LEU A 202 8.12 0.86 -7.36
CA LEU A 202 6.78 1.45 -7.51
C LEU A 202 6.46 2.52 -6.45
N GLY A 203 7.31 2.68 -5.45
CA GLY A 203 7.16 3.70 -4.43
C GLY A 203 8.34 3.73 -3.46
N TYR A 204 8.25 4.62 -2.48
CA TYR A 204 9.22 4.72 -1.40
C TYR A 204 8.49 4.83 -0.07
N ALA A 205 8.94 4.07 0.90
CA ALA A 205 8.48 4.18 2.27
C ALA A 205 9.06 5.43 2.94
N LEU A 206 8.43 5.89 4.03
CA LEU A 206 8.91 7.07 4.76
C LEU A 206 10.31 6.90 5.35
N ASP A 207 10.79 5.67 5.54
CA ASP A 207 12.16 5.39 5.99
C ASP A 207 13.21 5.38 4.86
N GLY A 208 12.77 5.63 3.62
CA GLY A 208 13.61 5.79 2.45
C GLY A 208 13.86 4.52 1.64
N PHE A 209 13.46 3.35 2.14
CA PHE A 209 13.55 2.11 1.38
C PHE A 209 12.51 2.06 0.26
N GLY A 210 12.85 1.37 -0.82
CA GLY A 210 11.96 1.19 -1.96
C GLY A 210 10.80 0.25 -1.67
N ILE A 211 9.68 0.47 -2.36
CA ILE A 211 8.52 -0.41 -2.41
C ILE A 211 8.42 -0.95 -3.83
N TYR A 212 8.65 -2.25 -3.98
CA TYR A 212 8.58 -2.95 -5.26
C TYR A 212 7.22 -3.64 -5.41
N GLY A 213 6.89 -4.05 -6.63
CA GLY A 213 5.67 -4.82 -6.92
C GLY A 213 5.65 -6.23 -6.32
N ARG A 214 4.74 -7.08 -6.81
CA ARG A 214 4.40 -8.37 -6.20
C ARG A 214 5.36 -9.52 -6.50
N TYR A 215 6.34 -9.33 -7.38
CA TYR A 215 7.16 -10.42 -7.91
C TYR A 215 8.62 -10.35 -7.45
N GLY A 216 9.13 -11.47 -6.95
CA GLY A 216 10.51 -11.64 -6.49
C GLY A 216 11.50 -11.94 -7.62
N GLU A 217 12.74 -12.26 -7.27
CA GLU A 217 13.85 -12.44 -8.22
C GLU A 217 13.62 -13.55 -9.26
N ASP A 218 12.80 -14.55 -8.94
CA ASP A 218 12.43 -15.64 -9.84
C ASP A 218 11.19 -15.34 -10.71
N GLY A 219 10.65 -14.11 -10.60
CA GLY A 219 9.47 -13.66 -11.32
C GLY A 219 8.15 -14.24 -10.84
N LYS A 220 8.14 -14.93 -9.69
CA LYS A 220 6.91 -15.44 -9.07
C LYS A 220 6.36 -14.45 -8.05
N ALA A 221 5.04 -14.52 -7.87
CA ALA A 221 4.35 -13.73 -6.86
C ALA A 221 4.86 -14.12 -5.46
N LEU A 222 5.21 -13.10 -4.68
CA LEU A 222 5.64 -13.25 -3.30
C LEU A 222 4.43 -13.47 -2.39
N THR A 223 4.69 -14.23 -1.33
CA THR A 223 3.80 -14.50 -0.20
C THR A 223 4.47 -14.04 1.08
N ASP A 224 3.72 -13.94 2.17
CA ASP A 224 4.26 -13.62 3.49
C ASP A 224 5.40 -14.56 3.91
N ALA A 225 5.37 -15.81 3.43
CA ALA A 225 6.43 -16.79 3.71
C ALA A 225 7.78 -16.44 3.08
N ASP A 226 7.83 -15.52 2.11
CA ASP A 226 9.07 -15.06 1.47
C ASP A 226 9.64 -13.78 2.10
N LEU A 227 8.86 -13.11 2.96
CA LEU A 227 9.16 -11.78 3.46
C LEU A 227 9.45 -11.80 4.96
N ASP A 228 10.21 -10.81 5.43
CA ASP A 228 10.54 -10.67 6.85
C ASP A 228 9.39 -10.07 7.67
N ASP A 229 9.61 -9.86 8.97
CA ASP A 229 8.61 -9.31 9.89
C ASP A 229 8.10 -7.90 9.52
N CYS A 230 8.83 -7.15 8.69
CA CYS A 230 8.41 -5.85 8.17
C CYS A 230 7.89 -5.92 6.73
N HIS A 231 7.69 -7.13 6.20
CA HIS A 231 7.19 -7.41 4.86
C HIS A 231 8.14 -6.91 3.76
N GLY A 232 9.44 -7.09 3.98
CA GLY A 232 10.48 -6.87 2.99
C GLY A 232 11.58 -7.92 3.07
N HIS A 233 12.63 -7.72 2.29
CA HIS A 233 13.81 -8.59 2.29
C HIS A 233 15.02 -7.88 1.69
N THR A 234 16.17 -8.55 1.67
CA THR A 234 17.41 -7.99 1.08
C THR A 234 17.88 -8.88 -0.05
N HIS A 235 17.92 -8.32 -1.25
CA HIS A 235 18.59 -8.91 -2.40
C HIS A 235 19.01 -7.80 -3.38
N ALA A 236 19.61 -8.19 -4.51
CA ALA A 236 20.05 -7.25 -5.53
C ALA A 236 18.89 -6.73 -6.39
N VAL A 237 18.59 -5.44 -6.30
CA VAL A 237 17.56 -4.76 -7.09
C VAL A 237 18.14 -3.61 -7.91
N GLU A 238 17.40 -3.15 -8.92
CA GLU A 238 17.71 -1.88 -9.58
C GLU A 238 17.42 -0.71 -8.62
N TRP A 239 18.46 0.04 -8.27
CA TRP A 239 18.41 1.21 -7.41
C TRP A 239 19.21 2.35 -8.04
N ASP A 240 18.54 3.45 -8.38
CA ASP A 240 19.12 4.60 -9.09
C ASP A 240 19.96 4.19 -10.34
N GLY A 241 19.42 3.26 -11.14
CA GLY A 241 20.05 2.78 -12.38
C GLY A 241 21.23 1.81 -12.19
N LYS A 242 21.43 1.27 -10.98
CA LYS A 242 22.48 0.28 -10.67
C LYS A 242 21.90 -0.91 -9.93
N ALA A 243 22.47 -2.09 -10.15
CA ALA A 243 22.18 -3.25 -9.31
C ALA A 243 22.85 -3.08 -7.94
N VAL A 244 22.05 -3.03 -6.87
CA VAL A 244 22.53 -2.87 -5.49
C VAL A 244 21.83 -3.89 -4.59
N SER A 245 22.61 -4.59 -3.76
CA SER A 245 22.03 -5.41 -2.69
C SER A 245 21.60 -4.51 -1.54
N ILE A 246 20.30 -4.26 -1.44
CA ILE A 246 19.72 -3.33 -0.47
C ILE A 246 18.40 -3.92 0.05
N TYR A 247 18.08 -3.64 1.32
CA TYR A 247 16.77 -3.97 1.85
C TYR A 247 15.69 -3.18 1.09
N HIS A 248 14.54 -3.79 0.83
CA HIS A 248 13.40 -3.13 0.23
C HIS A 248 12.12 -3.90 0.58
N TYR A 249 10.99 -3.22 0.48
CA TYR A 249 9.68 -3.79 0.67
C TYR A 249 9.13 -4.31 -0.65
N HIS A 250 8.25 -5.28 -0.55
CA HIS A 250 7.41 -5.72 -1.66
C HIS A 250 5.96 -5.44 -1.36
N ALA A 251 5.19 -5.22 -2.42
CA ALA A 251 3.77 -5.44 -2.35
C ALA A 251 3.47 -6.95 -2.37
N ALA A 252 2.36 -7.36 -1.79
CA ALA A 252 1.83 -8.71 -1.90
C ALA A 252 0.30 -8.68 -2.03
N SER A 253 -0.28 -9.82 -2.39
CA SER A 253 -1.74 -9.99 -2.33
C SER A 253 -2.22 -10.35 -0.93
N GLU A 254 -1.34 -10.85 -0.07
CA GLU A 254 -1.63 -11.22 1.31
C GLU A 254 -1.44 -10.00 2.23
N TYR A 255 -2.25 -9.91 3.28
CA TYR A 255 -2.14 -8.88 4.30
C TYR A 255 -0.76 -8.93 4.99
N PRO A 256 -0.03 -7.82 5.21
CA PRO A 256 -0.48 -6.42 5.16
C PRO A 256 -0.30 -5.71 3.80
N TYR A 257 -0.21 -6.45 2.69
CA TYR A 257 -0.12 -5.98 1.30
C TYR A 257 1.12 -5.18 0.91
N THR A 258 1.72 -4.46 1.86
CA THR A 258 2.96 -3.70 1.75
C THR A 258 3.67 -3.74 3.11
N LEU A 259 4.10 -2.64 3.71
CA LEU A 259 4.91 -2.68 4.93
C LEU A 259 4.13 -3.22 6.14
N GLY A 260 4.80 -4.06 6.95
CA GLY A 260 4.37 -4.41 8.31
C GLY A 260 5.00 -3.51 9.40
N CYS A 261 6.18 -2.96 9.14
CA CYS A 261 6.89 -1.98 9.97
C CYS A 261 7.90 -1.19 9.13
N PHE A 262 8.40 -0.08 9.67
CA PHE A 262 9.57 0.58 9.12
C PHE A 262 10.85 -0.13 9.58
N LYS A 263 11.67 -0.56 8.63
CA LYS A 263 12.99 -1.16 8.80
C LYS A 263 14.05 -0.10 9.07
N GLY A 264 13.90 1.09 8.48
CA GLY A 264 14.76 2.25 8.71
C GLY A 264 14.15 3.24 9.69
N THR A 265 14.72 4.44 9.72
CA THR A 265 14.17 5.56 10.50
C THR A 265 13.22 6.39 9.62
N PRO A 266 11.91 6.41 9.90
CA PRO A 266 10.95 7.15 9.08
C PRO A 266 11.16 8.66 9.16
N ALA A 267 11.06 9.32 8.01
CA ALA A 267 10.85 10.74 7.90
C ALA A 267 9.36 11.08 8.04
N THR A 268 9.03 12.37 8.03
CA THR A 268 7.65 12.86 8.10
C THR A 268 7.31 13.59 6.81
N ILE A 269 6.13 13.31 6.25
CA ILE A 269 5.59 14.12 5.15
C ILE A 269 5.21 15.50 5.72
N ARG A 270 5.63 16.56 5.03
CA ARG A 270 5.34 17.95 5.40
C ARG A 270 4.37 18.56 4.42
N SER A 271 3.37 19.26 4.92
CA SER A 271 2.61 20.23 4.13
C SER A 271 3.50 21.44 3.85
N ARG A 272 3.68 21.81 2.59
CA ARG A 272 4.39 23.04 2.20
C ARG A 272 3.45 24.24 2.07
#